data_AF-A0A9Q9VRK4-F1
#
_entry.id   AF-A0A9Q9VRK4-F1
#
_cell.length_a   1.000
_cell.length_b   1.000
_cell.length_c   1.000
_cell.angle_alpha   90.00
_cell.angle_beta   90.00
_cell.angle_gamma   90.00
#
_symmetry.space_group_name_H-M   'P 1'
#
loop_
_entity.id
_entity.type
_entity.pdbx_description
1 polymer ?
#
loop_
_entity_poly.entity_id
_entity_poly.type
_entity_poly.pdbx_seq_one_letter_code
_entity_poly.pdbx_strand_id
1 'polypeptide(L)'
;MTLLNSRWENLRVASMDRQSRLHEVLMDLQQQQLQQLSDWLTTTEGRIRKMEKEPIAGDLEGYLAQIEQHKVLQNNLELEQVKVNSLTHMVVVVDENSGESATAALEEQLQSLGERWAAVCRWTEERWNKLEEIQLVWQRLLDDQSLFGSWLAEKEKALSEVQTSDFKDPSEINASVRRLANLKEDMAQKRRALSALSDAGQDVMVLLNSPAAAQRIETDTDLLTQRWDNLVQKLEDCSSQVTEAVSVTAIPQVPEKVVMDTVTTVTTRMEQKPSPAAIESCRHLPHLKDDIWIQTASSGDSETDVRKLLSRLAAWKSSARAAGDTPALKEKLQTLRVELAENEGDSERRGAVRREDD
;
A
#
# COMPACT_ATOMS: atom_id res chain seq x y z
N MET A 1 54.98 26.15 52.84
CA MET A 1 54.49 26.73 51.56
C MET A 1 54.79 25.82 50.35
N THR A 2 55.99 25.24 50.22
CA THR A 2 56.40 24.44 49.03
C THR A 2 55.67 23.10 48.86
N LEU A 3 55.44 22.34 49.93
CA LEU A 3 54.76 21.04 49.88
C LEU A 3 53.27 21.13 49.49
N LEU A 4 52.59 22.19 49.95
CA LEU A 4 51.19 22.42 49.59
C LEU A 4 51.07 22.80 48.11
N ASN A 5 52.01 23.62 47.63
CA ASN A 5 52.06 24.04 46.23
C ASN A 5 52.36 22.85 45.30
N SER A 6 53.30 21.97 45.67
CA SER A 6 53.58 20.76 44.88
C SER A 6 52.42 19.77 44.84
N ARG A 7 51.69 19.60 45.96
CA ARG A 7 50.48 18.75 45.98
C ARG A 7 49.34 19.33 45.15
N TRP A 8 49.14 20.65 45.22
CA TRP A 8 48.17 21.36 44.37
C TRP A 8 48.52 21.24 42.89
N GLU A 9 49.78 21.42 42.54
CA GLU A 9 50.26 21.29 41.17
C GLU A 9 50.09 19.86 40.63
N ASN A 10 50.44 18.86 41.44
CA ASN A 10 50.22 17.46 41.09
C ASN A 10 48.73 17.13 40.88
N LEU A 11 47.84 17.66 41.73
CA LEU A 11 46.39 17.48 41.58
C LEU A 11 45.87 18.17 40.31
N ARG A 12 46.36 19.39 40.02
CA ARG A 12 46.00 20.15 38.82
C ARG A 12 46.39 19.39 37.55
N VAL A 13 47.64 18.92 37.49
CA VAL A 13 48.15 18.12 36.36
C VAL A 13 47.36 16.83 36.21
N ALA A 14 47.12 16.08 37.30
CA ALA A 14 46.33 14.84 37.24
C ALA A 14 44.88 15.09 36.78
N SER A 15 44.27 16.22 37.17
CA SER A 15 42.93 16.62 36.72
C SER A 15 42.92 17.00 35.24
N MET A 16 43.93 17.73 34.77
CA MET A 16 44.08 18.10 33.36
C MET A 16 44.30 16.85 32.49
N ASP A 17 45.18 15.94 32.89
CA ASP A 17 45.40 14.66 32.20
C ASP A 17 44.11 13.83 32.13
N ARG A 18 43.33 13.79 33.21
CA ARG A 18 42.02 13.12 33.22
C ARG A 18 41.05 13.79 32.24
N GLN A 19 40.98 15.11 32.22
CA GLN A 19 40.11 15.86 31.31
C GLN A 19 40.51 15.63 29.85
N SER A 20 41.79 15.70 29.51
CA SER A 20 42.29 15.44 28.15
C SER A 20 41.97 14.02 27.69
N ARG A 21 42.18 13.01 28.55
CA ARG A 21 41.82 11.61 28.24
C ARG A 21 40.32 11.41 28.03
N LEU A 22 39.48 12.05 28.86
CA LEU A 22 38.03 11.98 28.70
C LEU A 22 37.58 12.63 27.39
N HIS A 23 38.19 13.76 27.03
CA HIS A 23 37.91 14.45 25.77
C HIS A 23 38.33 13.61 24.56
N GLU A 24 39.52 13.01 24.59
CA GLU A 24 40.02 12.11 23.54
C GLU A 24 39.08 10.92 23.33
N VAL A 25 38.71 10.21 24.41
CA VAL A 25 37.77 9.08 24.33
C VAL A 25 36.38 9.49 23.83
N LEU A 26 35.91 10.68 24.21
CA LEU A 26 34.62 11.21 23.76
C LEU A 26 34.64 11.53 22.26
N MET A 27 35.71 12.14 21.76
CA MET A 27 35.88 12.45 20.33
C MET A 27 36.00 11.16 19.51
N ASP A 28 36.77 10.18 19.97
CA ASP A 28 36.88 8.87 19.32
C ASP A 28 35.52 8.16 19.23
N LEU A 29 34.74 8.19 20.33
CA LEU A 29 33.40 7.60 20.35
C LEU A 29 32.47 8.32 19.37
N GLN A 30 32.48 9.66 19.33
CA GLN A 30 31.69 10.44 18.40
C GLN A 30 32.05 10.12 16.95
N GLN A 31 33.33 10.07 16.62
CA GLN A 31 33.79 9.75 15.26
C GLN A 31 33.40 8.32 14.87
N GLN A 32 33.51 7.36 15.80
CA GLN A 32 33.09 5.98 15.55
C GLN A 32 31.58 5.89 15.30
N GLN A 33 30.76 6.63 16.06
CA GLN A 33 29.31 6.68 15.86
C GLN A 33 28.93 7.29 14.50
N LEU A 34 29.59 8.38 14.08
CA LEU A 34 29.38 8.99 12.76
C LEU A 34 29.78 8.05 11.63
N GLN A 35 30.91 7.36 11.76
CA GLN A 35 31.37 6.38 10.78
C GLN A 35 30.39 5.21 10.64
N GLN A 36 29.89 4.67 11.76
CA GLN A 36 28.89 3.61 11.76
C GLN A 36 27.61 4.01 11.02
N LEU A 37 27.13 5.25 11.23
CA LEU A 37 25.97 5.77 10.50
C LEU A 37 26.25 5.92 9.00
N SER A 38 27.44 6.42 8.64
CA SER A 38 27.85 6.56 7.24
C SER A 38 27.92 5.22 6.51
N ASP A 39 28.50 4.19 7.13
CA ASP A 39 28.62 2.85 6.57
C ASP A 39 27.23 2.20 6.41
N TRP A 40 26.36 2.39 7.40
CA TRP A 40 24.98 1.93 7.34
C TRP A 40 24.21 2.62 6.21
N LEU A 41 24.30 3.96 6.09
CA LEU A 41 23.65 4.72 5.02
C LEU A 41 24.13 4.26 3.65
N THR A 42 25.44 4.02 3.49
CA THR A 42 26.02 3.54 2.24
C THR A 42 25.45 2.16 1.85
N THR A 43 25.30 1.28 2.83
CA THR A 43 24.69 -0.05 2.62
C THR A 43 23.21 0.07 2.26
N THR A 44 22.47 0.92 2.96
CA THR A 44 21.05 1.16 2.73
C THR A 44 20.79 1.82 1.38
N GLU A 45 21.57 2.82 0.99
CA GLU A 45 21.53 3.45 -0.34
C GLU A 45 21.82 2.42 -1.45
N GLY A 46 22.78 1.52 -1.22
CA GLY A 46 23.06 0.41 -2.14
C GLY A 46 21.87 -0.53 -2.30
N ARG A 47 21.14 -0.82 -1.22
CA ARG A 47 19.92 -1.62 -1.22
C ARG A 47 18.77 -0.89 -1.93
N ILE A 48 18.59 0.40 -1.67
CA ILE A 48 17.61 1.26 -2.33
C ILE A 48 17.81 1.28 -3.84
N ARG A 49 19.05 1.46 -4.32
CA ARG A 49 19.40 1.43 -5.75
C ARG A 49 19.08 0.09 -6.41
N LYS A 50 19.20 -1.02 -5.68
CA LYS A 50 18.80 -2.35 -6.18
C LYS A 50 17.29 -2.44 -6.32
N MET A 51 16.57 -2.04 -5.26
CA MET A 51 15.11 -2.05 -5.23
C MET A 51 14.51 -1.12 -6.29
N GLU A 52 15.13 0.02 -6.59
CA GLU A 52 14.69 0.98 -7.62
C GLU A 52 14.78 0.41 -9.04
N LYS A 53 15.78 -0.44 -9.29
CA LYS A 53 15.98 -1.11 -10.58
C LYS A 53 15.17 -2.39 -10.74
N GLU A 54 14.63 -2.91 -9.64
CA GLU A 54 13.86 -4.13 -9.64
C GLU A 54 12.53 -3.89 -10.36
N PRO A 55 12.19 -4.70 -11.38
CA PRO A 55 10.91 -4.57 -12.06
C PRO A 55 9.78 -4.93 -11.10
N ILE A 56 8.63 -4.26 -11.26
CA ILE A 56 7.41 -4.62 -10.54
C ILE A 56 7.02 -6.06 -10.92
N ALA A 57 6.70 -6.87 -9.91
CA ALA A 57 6.35 -8.28 -10.10
C ALA A 57 5.21 -8.47 -11.12
N GLY A 58 5.25 -9.60 -11.84
CA GLY A 58 4.23 -9.96 -12.84
C GLY A 58 2.90 -10.43 -12.25
N ASP A 59 2.87 -10.67 -10.94
CA ASP A 59 1.72 -11.20 -10.23
C ASP A 59 1.54 -10.54 -8.86
N LEU A 60 0.30 -10.64 -8.33
CA LEU A 60 -0.04 -10.04 -7.05
C LEU A 60 0.80 -10.65 -5.91
N GLU A 61 1.09 -11.95 -5.96
CA GLU A 61 1.91 -12.62 -4.94
C GLU A 61 3.34 -12.08 -4.90
N GLY A 62 4.00 -11.98 -6.06
CA GLY A 62 5.31 -11.34 -6.16
C GLY A 62 5.27 -9.86 -5.76
N TYR A 63 4.16 -9.18 -6.05
CA TYR A 63 3.98 -7.78 -5.67
C TYR A 63 3.90 -7.61 -4.14
N LEU A 64 3.14 -8.47 -3.47
CA LEU A 64 3.08 -8.52 -2.01
C LEU A 64 4.45 -8.84 -1.39
N ALA A 65 5.26 -9.69 -2.03
CA ALA A 65 6.63 -9.94 -1.59
C ALA A 65 7.50 -8.67 -1.69
N GLN A 66 7.36 -7.86 -2.74
CA GLN A 66 8.06 -6.57 -2.86
C GLN A 66 7.63 -5.56 -1.77
N ILE A 67 6.34 -5.54 -1.42
CA ILE A 67 5.83 -4.75 -0.30
C ILE A 67 6.46 -5.20 1.02
N GLU A 68 6.56 -6.51 1.25
CA GLU A 68 7.17 -7.03 2.48
C GLU A 68 8.66 -6.69 2.58
N GLN A 69 9.40 -6.80 1.47
CA GLN A 69 10.80 -6.34 1.41
C GLN A 69 10.94 -4.85 1.73
N HIS A 70 9.98 -4.04 1.30
CA HIS A 70 9.94 -2.61 1.61
C HIS A 70 9.63 -2.36 3.09
N LYS A 71 8.67 -3.08 3.70
CA LYS A 71 8.42 -2.99 5.16
C LYS A 71 9.63 -3.35 5.99
N VAL A 72 10.40 -4.35 5.54
CA VAL A 72 11.69 -4.67 6.18
C VAL A 72 12.65 -3.47 6.10
N LEU A 73 12.64 -2.67 5.02
CA LEU A 73 13.45 -1.44 4.93
C LEU A 73 12.99 -0.40 5.94
N GLN A 74 11.69 -0.17 6.02
CA GLN A 74 11.07 0.76 6.95
C GLN A 74 11.40 0.40 8.41
N ASN A 75 11.26 -0.88 8.78
CA ASN A 75 11.63 -1.36 10.12
C ASN A 75 13.11 -1.12 10.43
N ASN A 76 14.00 -1.35 9.47
CA ASN A 76 15.44 -1.07 9.65
C ASN A 76 15.71 0.42 9.84
N LEU A 77 15.00 1.29 9.12
CA LEU A 77 15.09 2.74 9.28
C LEU A 77 14.60 3.19 10.66
N GLU A 78 13.50 2.63 11.16
CA GLU A 78 12.98 2.95 12.49
C GLU A 78 13.97 2.57 13.61
N LEU A 79 14.61 1.41 13.49
CA LEU A 79 15.66 0.99 14.42
C LEU A 79 16.86 1.93 14.38
N GLU A 80 17.29 2.33 13.19
CA GLU A 80 18.45 3.22 13.05
C GLU A 80 18.14 4.66 13.47
N GLN A 81 16.89 5.13 13.31
CA GLN A 81 16.44 6.44 13.77
C GLN A 81 16.66 6.63 15.28
N VAL A 82 16.55 5.56 16.09
CA VAL A 82 16.86 5.62 17.54
C VAL A 82 18.31 6.01 17.77
N LYS A 83 19.24 5.46 17.00
CA LYS A 83 20.68 5.76 17.09
C LYS A 83 20.98 7.16 16.56
N VAL A 84 20.37 7.56 15.44
CA VAL A 84 20.51 8.93 14.89
C VAL A 84 20.07 9.98 15.91
N ASN A 85 18.93 9.76 16.59
CA ASN A 85 18.46 10.66 17.65
C ASN A 85 19.48 10.77 18.81
N SER A 86 20.17 9.67 19.14
CA SER A 86 21.22 9.67 20.16
C SER A 86 22.45 10.49 19.72
N LEU A 87 22.85 10.41 18.45
CA LEU A 87 23.94 11.24 17.92
C LEU A 87 23.60 12.73 17.98
N THR A 88 22.38 13.12 17.58
CA THR A 88 21.95 14.54 17.58
C THR A 88 22.07 15.17 18.97
N HIS A 89 21.81 14.41 20.04
CA HIS A 89 21.95 14.90 21.41
C HIS A 89 23.39 14.91 21.93
N MET A 90 24.28 14.07 21.38
CA MET A 90 25.68 13.95 21.82
C MET A 90 26.56 15.12 21.35
N VAL A 91 26.23 15.71 20.20
CA VAL A 91 27.05 16.73 19.50
C VAL A 91 27.01 18.11 20.17
N VAL A 92 26.02 18.41 21.01
CA VAL A 92 25.90 19.72 21.70
C VAL A 92 26.98 19.94 22.77
N VAL A 93 27.83 18.95 23.05
CA VAL A 93 28.84 18.98 24.15
C VAL A 93 30.28 19.17 23.63
N VAL A 94 30.49 19.67 22.42
CA VAL A 94 31.84 20.00 21.93
C VAL A 94 32.29 21.33 22.52
N ASP A 95 33.40 21.28 23.27
CA ASP A 95 33.99 22.35 24.08
C ASP A 95 34.36 23.61 23.27
N GLU A 96 34.16 24.80 23.85
CA GLU A 96 34.54 26.12 23.29
C GLU A 96 36.07 26.24 23.05
N ASN A 97 36.85 25.28 23.56
CA ASN A 97 38.32 25.21 23.46
C ASN A 97 38.84 24.33 22.30
N SER A 98 37.97 23.62 21.58
CA SER A 98 38.38 22.87 20.38
C SER A 98 38.60 23.87 19.23
N GLY A 99 39.73 23.76 18.52
CA GLY A 99 40.07 24.74 17.48
C GLY A 99 38.97 24.84 16.41
N GLU A 100 38.64 26.07 16.02
CA GLU A 100 37.55 26.48 15.10
C GLU A 100 37.47 25.68 13.78
N SER A 101 38.57 25.03 13.37
CA SER A 101 38.64 24.17 12.18
C SER A 101 38.15 22.73 12.38
N ALA A 102 38.26 22.16 13.59
CA ALA A 102 37.85 20.78 13.86
C ALA A 102 36.34 20.67 14.06
N THR A 103 35.74 21.70 14.67
CA THR A 103 34.29 21.86 14.81
C THR A 103 33.61 22.00 13.44
N ALA A 104 34.16 22.84 12.55
CA ALA A 104 33.62 23.04 11.20
C ALA A 104 33.60 21.75 10.36
N ALA A 105 34.66 20.92 10.43
CA ALA A 105 34.72 19.65 9.70
C ALA A 105 33.68 18.64 10.21
N LEU A 106 33.41 18.61 11.52
CA LEU A 106 32.40 17.75 12.13
C LEU A 106 30.98 18.19 11.73
N GLU A 107 30.73 19.50 11.73
CA GLU A 107 29.46 20.09 11.27
C GLU A 107 29.18 19.74 9.80
N GLU A 108 30.17 19.83 8.92
CA GLU A 108 30.04 19.47 7.50
C GLU A 108 29.71 17.97 7.33
N GLN A 109 30.38 17.09 8.07
CA GLN A 109 30.08 15.65 8.05
C GLN A 109 28.66 15.35 8.53
N LEU A 110 28.22 16.00 9.61
CA LEU A 110 26.86 15.86 10.14
C LEU A 110 25.81 16.35 9.15
N GLN A 111 26.06 17.49 8.50
CA GLN A 111 25.17 18.01 7.46
C GLN A 111 25.04 17.01 6.31
N SER A 112 26.17 16.50 5.81
CA SER A 112 26.18 15.50 4.74
C SER A 112 25.41 14.22 5.12
N LEU A 113 25.62 13.70 6.32
CA LEU A 113 24.89 12.51 6.81
C LEU A 113 23.39 12.81 7.00
N GLY A 114 23.05 14.01 7.46
CA GLY A 114 21.66 14.46 7.60
C GLY A 114 20.93 14.55 6.26
N GLU A 115 21.58 15.10 5.23
CA GLU A 115 21.04 15.17 3.87
C GLU A 115 20.81 13.77 3.28
N ARG A 116 21.78 12.87 3.42
CA ARG A 116 21.67 11.47 2.98
C ARG A 116 20.55 10.73 3.71
N TRP A 117 20.47 10.88 5.03
CA TRP A 117 19.39 10.30 5.84
C TRP A 117 18.02 10.80 5.38
N ALA A 118 17.85 12.12 5.22
CA ALA A 118 16.61 12.71 4.76
C ALA A 118 16.22 12.20 3.36
N ALA A 119 17.18 12.06 2.45
CA ALA A 119 16.94 11.51 1.12
C ALA A 119 16.47 10.04 1.17
N VAL A 120 17.07 9.21 2.03
CA VAL A 120 16.68 7.82 2.26
C VAL A 120 15.25 7.74 2.84
N CYS A 121 14.93 8.55 3.84
CA CYS A 121 13.59 8.60 4.43
C CYS A 121 12.54 9.01 3.39
N ARG A 122 12.80 10.10 2.65
CA ARG A 122 11.89 10.61 1.62
C ARG A 122 11.63 9.57 0.55
N TRP A 123 12.69 8.94 0.02
CA TRP A 123 12.54 7.89 -1.00
C TRP A 123 11.73 6.70 -0.47
N THR A 124 11.97 6.30 0.77
CA THR A 124 11.25 5.17 1.39
C THR A 124 9.76 5.48 1.49
N GLU A 125 9.39 6.67 1.97
CA GLU A 125 8.00 7.10 2.09
C GLU A 125 7.31 7.24 0.72
N GLU A 126 7.97 7.88 -0.26
CA GLU A 126 7.44 8.02 -1.62
C GLU A 126 7.18 6.65 -2.27
N ARG A 127 8.13 5.73 -2.11
CA ARG A 127 7.98 4.37 -2.63
C ARG A 127 6.86 3.62 -1.90
N TRP A 128 6.74 3.76 -0.59
CA TRP A 128 5.68 3.14 0.19
C TRP A 128 4.29 3.57 -0.30
N ASN A 129 4.08 4.88 -0.42
CA ASN A 129 2.80 5.44 -0.90
C ASN A 129 2.44 4.89 -2.29
N LYS A 130 3.43 4.85 -3.20
CA LYS A 130 3.23 4.28 -4.53
C LYS A 130 2.89 2.79 -4.49
N LEU A 131 3.53 2.03 -3.60
CA LEU A 131 3.26 0.60 -3.45
C LEU A 131 1.85 0.34 -2.91
N GLU A 132 1.41 1.12 -1.91
CA GLU A 132 0.05 1.01 -1.35
C GLU A 132 -1.03 1.39 -2.35
N GLU A 133 -0.84 2.49 -3.10
CA GLU A 133 -1.77 2.95 -4.13
C GLU A 133 -2.00 1.86 -5.18
N ILE A 134 -0.91 1.32 -5.74
CA ILE A 134 -0.96 0.27 -6.74
C ILE A 134 -1.59 -1.00 -6.16
N GLN A 135 -1.23 -1.40 -4.93
CA GLN A 135 -1.82 -2.57 -4.28
C GLN A 135 -3.35 -2.43 -4.20
N LEU A 136 -3.83 -1.28 -3.75
CA LEU A 136 -5.25 -1.02 -3.55
C LEU A 136 -6.02 -1.13 -4.88
N VAL A 137 -5.56 -0.46 -5.93
CA VAL A 137 -6.26 -0.44 -7.22
C VAL A 137 -6.17 -1.80 -7.91
N TRP A 138 -5.01 -2.49 -7.85
CA TRP A 138 -4.87 -3.81 -8.44
C TRP A 138 -5.73 -4.86 -7.72
N GLN A 139 -5.73 -4.87 -6.39
CA GLN A 139 -6.58 -5.79 -5.64
C GLN A 139 -8.06 -5.54 -5.90
N ARG A 140 -8.46 -4.25 -5.99
CA ARG A 140 -9.82 -3.88 -6.35
C ARG A 140 -10.24 -4.40 -7.73
N LEU A 141 -9.35 -4.28 -8.72
CA LEU A 141 -9.58 -4.82 -10.07
C LEU A 141 -9.83 -6.33 -10.03
N LEU A 142 -9.00 -7.08 -9.31
CA LEU A 142 -9.12 -8.54 -9.19
C LEU A 142 -10.44 -8.94 -8.52
N ASP A 143 -10.85 -8.22 -7.47
CA ASP A 143 -12.12 -8.43 -6.80
C ASP A 143 -13.30 -8.15 -7.75
N ASP A 144 -13.26 -7.03 -8.46
CA ASP A 144 -14.30 -6.66 -9.43
C ASP A 144 -14.36 -7.65 -10.61
N GLN A 145 -13.22 -8.16 -11.10
CA GLN A 145 -13.12 -9.23 -12.11
C GLN A 145 -13.75 -10.54 -11.61
N SER A 146 -13.47 -10.94 -10.37
CA SER A 146 -14.04 -12.14 -9.74
C SER A 146 -15.56 -12.03 -9.56
N LEU A 147 -16.05 -10.88 -9.09
CA LEU A 147 -17.47 -10.60 -8.93
C LEU A 147 -18.19 -10.62 -10.28
N PHE A 148 -17.61 -9.99 -11.30
CA PHE A 148 -18.18 -9.97 -12.65
C PHE A 148 -18.17 -11.37 -13.28
N GLY A 149 -17.09 -12.13 -13.12
CA GLY A 149 -16.99 -13.51 -13.59
C GLY A 149 -18.00 -14.46 -12.95
N SER A 150 -18.28 -14.27 -11.65
CA SER A 150 -19.32 -15.01 -10.92
C SER A 150 -20.72 -14.66 -11.40
N TRP A 151 -20.99 -13.36 -11.62
CA TRP A 151 -22.25 -12.89 -12.18
C TRP A 151 -22.47 -13.43 -13.61
N LEU A 152 -21.44 -13.45 -14.45
CA LEU A 152 -21.50 -14.06 -15.79
C LEU A 152 -21.87 -15.55 -15.70
N ALA A 153 -21.25 -16.30 -14.77
CA ALA A 153 -21.54 -17.72 -14.60
C ALA A 153 -23.01 -17.97 -14.20
N GLU A 154 -23.56 -17.11 -13.34
CA GLU A 154 -24.98 -17.17 -12.97
C GLU A 154 -25.89 -16.93 -14.18
N LYS A 155 -25.59 -15.91 -15.00
CA LYS A 155 -26.40 -15.58 -16.17
C LYS A 155 -26.25 -16.59 -17.31
N GLU A 156 -25.06 -17.12 -17.53
CA GLU A 156 -24.80 -18.24 -18.43
C GLU A 156 -25.65 -19.46 -18.05
N LYS A 157 -25.72 -19.78 -16.75
CA LYS A 157 -26.57 -20.86 -16.24
C LYS A 157 -28.06 -20.55 -16.46
N ALA A 158 -28.52 -19.36 -16.08
CA ALA A 158 -29.93 -18.96 -16.26
C ALA A 158 -30.36 -19.01 -17.74
N LEU A 159 -29.48 -18.65 -18.67
CA LEU A 159 -29.74 -18.77 -20.10
C LEU A 159 -29.81 -20.23 -20.56
N SER A 160 -28.91 -21.10 -20.06
CA SER A 160 -28.93 -22.53 -20.40
C SER A 160 -30.23 -23.24 -19.96
N GLU A 161 -30.83 -22.81 -18.85
CA GLU A 161 -32.13 -23.31 -18.37
C GLU A 161 -33.30 -22.88 -19.27
N VAL A 162 -33.18 -21.75 -19.98
CA VAL A 162 -34.18 -21.32 -20.98
C VAL A 162 -33.99 -22.06 -22.30
N GLN A 163 -32.75 -22.28 -22.74
CA GLN A 163 -32.46 -23.01 -23.99
C GLN A 163 -32.87 -24.48 -23.94
N THR A 164 -32.96 -25.06 -22.74
CA THR A 164 -33.35 -26.47 -22.54
C THR A 164 -34.86 -26.68 -22.40
N SER A 165 -35.68 -25.63 -22.44
CA SER A 165 -37.14 -25.79 -22.41
C SER A 165 -37.68 -26.22 -23.78
N ASP A 166 -38.51 -27.26 -23.81
CA ASP A 166 -39.04 -27.86 -25.05
C ASP A 166 -40.09 -26.99 -25.79
N PHE A 167 -40.44 -25.82 -25.25
CA PHE A 167 -41.42 -24.86 -25.79
C PHE A 167 -42.76 -25.47 -26.23
N LYS A 168 -43.19 -26.58 -25.60
CA LYS A 168 -44.44 -27.28 -25.94
C LYS A 168 -45.66 -26.63 -25.28
N ASP A 169 -45.49 -26.10 -24.08
CA ASP A 169 -46.58 -25.53 -23.30
C ASP A 169 -46.61 -23.99 -23.36
N PRO A 170 -47.77 -23.36 -23.61
CA PRO A 170 -47.89 -21.90 -23.67
C PRO A 170 -47.47 -21.17 -22.39
N SER A 171 -47.62 -21.80 -21.22
CA SER A 171 -47.15 -21.26 -19.95
C SER A 171 -45.63 -21.28 -19.83
N GLU A 172 -44.97 -22.30 -20.38
CA GLU A 172 -43.51 -22.42 -20.41
C GLU A 172 -42.90 -21.41 -21.37
N ILE A 173 -43.50 -21.24 -22.56
CA ILE A 173 -43.11 -20.21 -23.52
C ILE A 173 -43.19 -18.81 -22.87
N ASN A 174 -44.30 -18.49 -22.20
CA ASN A 174 -44.45 -17.20 -21.51
C ASN A 174 -43.45 -17.02 -20.36
N ALA A 175 -43.13 -18.09 -19.62
CA ALA A 175 -42.10 -18.03 -18.58
C ALA A 175 -40.70 -17.79 -19.18
N SER A 176 -40.37 -18.45 -20.29
CA SER A 176 -39.12 -18.27 -21.02
C SER A 176 -38.99 -16.85 -21.60
N VAL A 177 -40.06 -16.28 -22.17
CA VAL A 177 -40.08 -14.88 -22.62
C VAL A 177 -39.77 -13.91 -21.47
N ARG A 178 -40.42 -14.08 -20.31
CA ARG A 178 -40.17 -13.21 -19.14
C ARG A 178 -38.74 -13.34 -18.61
N ARG A 179 -38.20 -14.56 -18.56
CA ARG A 179 -36.80 -14.77 -18.16
C ARG A 179 -35.84 -14.09 -19.13
N LEU A 180 -36.04 -14.25 -20.45
CA LEU A 180 -35.21 -13.60 -21.47
C LEU A 180 -35.26 -12.08 -21.37
N ALA A 181 -36.43 -11.49 -21.11
CA ALA A 181 -36.57 -10.05 -20.90
C ALA A 181 -35.77 -9.58 -19.67
N ASN A 182 -35.84 -10.31 -18.56
CA ASN A 182 -35.06 -10.00 -17.36
C ASN A 182 -33.55 -10.14 -17.60
N LEU A 183 -33.12 -11.22 -18.26
CA LEU A 183 -31.72 -11.42 -18.65
C LEU A 183 -31.22 -10.29 -19.55
N LYS A 184 -32.00 -9.87 -20.55
CA LYS A 184 -31.64 -8.75 -21.45
C LYS A 184 -31.50 -7.44 -20.68
N GLU A 185 -32.39 -7.14 -19.73
CA GLU A 185 -32.29 -5.94 -18.89
C GLU A 185 -31.06 -5.99 -17.96
N ASP A 186 -30.81 -7.13 -17.31
CA ASP A 186 -29.63 -7.32 -16.46
C ASP A 186 -28.32 -7.10 -17.25
N MET A 187 -28.25 -7.64 -18.47
CA MET A 187 -27.12 -7.41 -19.39
C MET A 187 -27.03 -5.93 -19.80
N ALA A 188 -28.14 -5.26 -20.11
CA ALA A 188 -28.10 -3.83 -20.43
C ALA A 188 -27.54 -2.98 -19.27
N GLN A 189 -27.88 -3.34 -18.03
CA GLN A 189 -27.39 -2.66 -16.83
C GLN A 189 -25.90 -2.95 -16.56
N LYS A 190 -25.43 -4.18 -16.80
CA LYS A 190 -24.03 -4.57 -16.52
C LYS A 190 -23.01 -4.19 -17.59
N ARG A 191 -23.43 -3.75 -18.78
CA ARG A 191 -22.52 -3.27 -19.83
C ARG A 191 -21.56 -2.18 -19.33
N ARG A 192 -22.04 -1.24 -18.52
CA ARG A 192 -21.19 -0.17 -17.95
C ARG A 192 -20.13 -0.71 -16.98
N ALA A 193 -20.45 -1.78 -16.25
CA ALA A 193 -19.51 -2.41 -15.34
C ALA A 193 -18.36 -3.08 -16.10
N LEU A 194 -18.64 -3.73 -17.23
CA LEU A 194 -17.60 -4.31 -18.09
C LEU A 194 -16.67 -3.21 -18.64
N SER A 195 -17.23 -2.10 -19.14
CA SER A 195 -16.41 -0.96 -19.60
C SER A 195 -15.54 -0.41 -18.49
N ALA A 196 -16.10 -0.18 -17.30
CA ALA A 196 -15.35 0.32 -16.15
C ALA A 196 -14.25 -0.66 -15.71
N LEU A 197 -14.49 -1.97 -15.82
CA LEU A 197 -13.50 -3.01 -15.52
C LEU A 197 -12.34 -2.99 -16.52
N SER A 198 -12.62 -2.79 -17.81
CA SER A 198 -11.59 -2.62 -18.84
C SER A 198 -10.77 -1.35 -18.63
N ASP A 199 -11.43 -0.23 -18.31
CA ASP A 199 -10.77 1.04 -18.02
C ASP A 199 -9.86 0.93 -16.78
N ALA A 200 -10.37 0.34 -15.68
CA ALA A 200 -9.59 0.07 -14.47
C ALA A 200 -8.42 -0.88 -14.75
N GLY A 201 -8.61 -1.88 -15.61
CA GLY A 201 -7.54 -2.75 -16.09
C GLY A 201 -6.43 -1.95 -16.76
N GLN A 202 -6.78 -1.05 -17.68
CA GLN A 202 -5.83 -0.19 -18.38
C GLN A 202 -5.07 0.74 -17.42
N ASP A 203 -5.76 1.33 -16.44
CA ASP A 203 -5.15 2.21 -15.43
C ASP A 203 -4.11 1.44 -14.60
N VAL A 204 -4.45 0.24 -14.12
CA VAL A 204 -3.54 -0.61 -13.35
C VAL A 204 -2.32 -1.02 -14.18
N MET A 205 -2.50 -1.34 -15.47
CA MET A 205 -1.39 -1.66 -16.37
C MET A 205 -0.40 -0.49 -16.52
N VAL A 206 -0.90 0.74 -16.63
CA VAL A 206 -0.08 1.95 -16.70
C VAL A 206 0.68 2.18 -15.39
N LEU A 207 0.01 1.99 -14.25
CA LEU A 207 0.62 2.18 -12.93
C LEU A 207 1.71 1.15 -12.62
N LEU A 208 1.48 -0.12 -12.96
CA LEU A 208 2.42 -1.22 -12.72
C LEU A 208 3.65 -1.14 -13.61
N ASN A 209 3.54 -0.62 -14.83
CA ASN A 209 4.63 -0.53 -15.80
C ASN A 209 5.43 -1.86 -15.94
N SER A 210 4.73 -3.00 -15.82
CA SER A 210 5.30 -4.34 -15.87
C SER A 210 4.64 -5.13 -17.00
N PRO A 211 5.39 -5.58 -18.02
CA PRO A 211 4.80 -6.24 -19.19
C PRO A 211 4.14 -7.58 -18.81
N ALA A 212 4.70 -8.28 -17.83
CA ALA A 212 4.14 -9.55 -17.35
C ALA A 212 2.81 -9.35 -16.64
N ALA A 213 2.69 -8.34 -15.77
CA ALA A 213 1.44 -8.04 -15.10
C ALA A 213 0.39 -7.51 -16.08
N ALA A 214 0.82 -6.67 -17.03
CA ALA A 214 -0.05 -6.15 -18.08
C ALA A 214 -0.67 -7.27 -18.92
N GLN A 215 0.16 -8.20 -19.41
CA GLN A 215 -0.31 -9.35 -20.19
C GLN A 215 -1.35 -10.18 -19.44
N ARG A 216 -1.17 -10.37 -18.12
CA ARG A 216 -2.14 -11.11 -17.30
C ARG A 216 -3.47 -10.36 -17.16
N ILE A 217 -3.41 -9.08 -16.81
CA ILE A 217 -4.61 -8.23 -16.69
C ILE A 217 -5.38 -8.18 -18.01
N GLU A 218 -4.67 -8.05 -19.13
CA GLU A 218 -5.23 -8.08 -20.48
C GLU A 218 -5.92 -9.43 -20.75
N THR A 219 -5.23 -10.55 -20.49
CA THR A 219 -5.78 -11.90 -20.69
C THR A 219 -7.06 -12.14 -19.88
N ASP A 220 -7.07 -11.72 -18.61
CA ASP A 220 -8.24 -11.89 -17.73
C ASP A 220 -9.41 -11.01 -18.17
N THR A 221 -9.12 -9.78 -18.61
CA THR A 221 -10.13 -8.83 -19.11
C THR A 221 -10.71 -9.29 -20.46
N ASP A 222 -9.88 -9.80 -21.35
CA ASP A 222 -10.30 -10.38 -22.63
C ASP A 222 -11.19 -11.60 -22.44
N LEU A 223 -10.84 -12.47 -21.48
CA LEU A 223 -11.66 -13.63 -21.15
C LEU A 223 -13.06 -13.22 -20.69
N LEU A 224 -13.17 -12.21 -19.82
CA LEU A 224 -14.47 -11.70 -19.36
C LEU A 224 -15.26 -11.06 -20.51
N THR A 225 -14.59 -10.33 -21.40
CA THR A 225 -15.20 -9.71 -22.58
C THR A 225 -15.71 -10.77 -23.56
N GLN A 226 -14.92 -11.81 -23.83
CA GLN A 226 -15.34 -12.93 -24.68
C GLN A 226 -16.52 -13.69 -24.09
N ARG A 227 -16.53 -13.95 -22.78
CA ARG A 227 -17.67 -14.60 -22.11
C ARG A 227 -18.93 -13.74 -22.20
N TRP A 228 -18.80 -12.43 -22.01
CA TRP A 228 -19.87 -11.48 -22.21
C TRP A 228 -20.45 -11.54 -23.62
N ASP A 229 -19.61 -11.44 -24.65
CA ASP A 229 -20.05 -11.44 -26.05
C ASP A 229 -20.74 -12.76 -26.41
N ASN A 230 -20.18 -13.89 -25.96
CA ASN A 230 -20.80 -15.20 -26.13
C ASN A 230 -22.17 -15.29 -25.46
N LEU A 231 -22.32 -14.71 -24.27
CA LEU A 231 -23.60 -14.68 -23.55
C LEU A 231 -24.62 -13.81 -24.29
N VAL A 232 -24.21 -12.64 -24.79
CA VAL A 232 -25.07 -11.76 -25.61
C VAL A 232 -25.53 -12.47 -26.87
N GLN A 233 -24.61 -13.13 -27.60
CA GLN A 233 -24.96 -13.86 -28.82
C GLN A 233 -25.97 -14.97 -28.54
N LYS A 234 -25.70 -15.83 -27.55
CA LYS A 234 -26.61 -16.91 -27.16
C LYS A 234 -27.98 -16.39 -26.70
N LEU A 235 -28.02 -15.22 -26.09
CA LEU A 235 -29.25 -14.58 -25.62
C LEU A 235 -30.10 -14.12 -26.81
N GLU A 236 -29.50 -13.53 -27.84
CA GLU A 236 -30.19 -13.16 -29.09
C GLU A 236 -30.66 -14.39 -29.87
N ASP A 237 -29.84 -15.44 -29.95
CA ASP A 237 -30.22 -16.69 -30.59
C ASP A 237 -31.43 -17.33 -29.90
N CYS A 238 -31.42 -17.37 -28.56
CA CYS A 238 -32.53 -17.90 -27.77
C CYS A 238 -33.79 -17.02 -27.89
N SER A 239 -33.63 -15.69 -27.89
CA SER A 239 -34.72 -14.74 -28.12
C SER A 239 -35.39 -14.98 -29.47
N SER A 240 -34.61 -15.26 -30.52
CA SER A 240 -35.12 -15.55 -31.86
C SER A 240 -35.90 -16.86 -31.88
N GLN A 241 -35.34 -17.94 -31.29
CA GLN A 241 -36.00 -19.24 -31.17
C GLN A 241 -37.34 -19.16 -30.43
N VAL A 242 -37.39 -18.41 -29.31
CA VAL A 242 -38.64 -18.24 -28.56
C VAL A 242 -39.67 -17.46 -29.37
N THR A 243 -39.25 -16.44 -30.11
CA THR A 243 -40.15 -15.65 -30.96
C THR A 243 -40.74 -16.50 -32.09
N GLU A 244 -39.94 -17.35 -32.71
CA GLU A 244 -40.41 -18.33 -33.69
C GLU A 244 -41.39 -19.32 -33.07
N ALA A 245 -41.08 -19.89 -31.91
CA ALA A 245 -41.97 -20.84 -31.21
C ALA A 245 -43.32 -20.20 -30.84
N VAL A 246 -43.33 -18.94 -30.42
CA VAL A 246 -44.57 -18.16 -30.18
C VAL A 246 -45.38 -17.99 -31.46
N SER A 247 -44.73 -17.71 -32.60
CA SER A 247 -45.42 -17.53 -33.89
C SER A 247 -46.08 -18.82 -34.40
N VAL A 248 -45.45 -19.97 -34.15
CA VAL A 248 -45.94 -21.30 -34.57
C VAL A 248 -47.09 -21.80 -33.67
N THR A 249 -47.09 -21.46 -32.39
CA THR A 249 -48.08 -21.95 -31.42
C THR A 249 -49.39 -21.14 -31.37
N ALA A 250 -49.46 -19.98 -32.04
CA ALA A 250 -50.68 -19.17 -32.25
C ALA A 250 -51.72 -19.24 -31.11
N ILE A 251 -51.45 -18.57 -29.98
CA ILE A 251 -52.46 -18.34 -28.93
C ILE A 251 -52.67 -16.82 -28.72
N PRO A 252 -53.90 -16.31 -28.91
CA PRO A 252 -54.22 -14.90 -28.79
C PRO A 252 -54.56 -14.53 -27.34
N GLN A 253 -53.59 -14.37 -26.43
CA GLN A 253 -53.84 -13.82 -25.07
C GLN A 253 -52.78 -12.84 -24.52
N VAL A 254 -51.78 -12.44 -25.31
CA VAL A 254 -50.94 -11.27 -24.97
C VAL A 254 -50.82 -10.43 -26.24
N PRO A 255 -51.13 -9.12 -26.22
CA PRO A 255 -50.97 -8.29 -27.40
C PRO A 255 -49.49 -8.32 -27.79
N GLU A 256 -49.22 -8.98 -28.91
CA GLU A 256 -47.96 -9.12 -29.65
C GLU A 256 -47.10 -7.83 -29.64
N LYS A 257 -47.78 -6.67 -29.61
CA LYS A 257 -47.21 -5.33 -29.43
C LYS A 257 -46.36 -5.15 -28.16
N VAL A 258 -46.76 -5.67 -27.00
CA VAL A 258 -46.07 -5.39 -25.71
C VAL A 258 -44.77 -6.18 -25.59
N VAL A 259 -44.75 -7.42 -26.07
CA VAL A 259 -43.54 -8.26 -26.09
C VAL A 259 -42.55 -7.75 -27.13
N MET A 260 -43.03 -7.39 -28.32
CA MET A 260 -42.17 -6.86 -29.36
C MET A 260 -41.65 -5.46 -29.01
N ASP A 261 -42.44 -4.58 -28.39
CA ASP A 261 -41.98 -3.24 -27.97
C ASP A 261 -40.94 -3.32 -26.83
N THR A 262 -41.10 -4.22 -25.86
CA THR A 262 -40.08 -4.43 -24.81
C THR A 262 -38.81 -5.10 -25.34
N VAL A 263 -38.94 -6.08 -26.24
CA VAL A 263 -37.77 -6.72 -26.87
C VAL A 263 -37.03 -5.73 -27.79
N THR A 264 -37.74 -4.95 -28.62
CA THR A 264 -37.13 -4.03 -29.60
C THR A 264 -36.52 -2.77 -28.94
N THR A 265 -37.16 -2.20 -27.93
CA THR A 265 -36.60 -1.05 -27.18
C THR A 265 -35.33 -1.44 -26.41
N VAL A 266 -35.28 -2.66 -25.87
CA VAL A 266 -34.12 -3.17 -25.14
C VAL A 266 -32.98 -3.56 -26.10
N THR A 267 -33.28 -4.12 -27.28
CA THR A 267 -32.27 -4.37 -28.33
C THR A 267 -31.64 -3.06 -28.83
N THR A 268 -32.43 -2.00 -29.01
CA THR A 268 -31.90 -0.68 -29.41
C THR A 268 -30.99 -0.08 -28.33
N ARG A 269 -31.27 -0.36 -27.06
CA ARG A 269 -30.47 0.09 -25.91
C ARG A 269 -29.18 -0.72 -25.75
N MET A 270 -29.15 -1.98 -26.20
CA MET A 270 -27.93 -2.79 -26.25
C MET A 270 -26.94 -2.31 -27.33
N GLU A 271 -27.41 -1.72 -28.42
CA GLU A 271 -26.58 -1.22 -29.54
C GLU A 271 -26.09 0.23 -29.37
N GLN A 272 -26.66 1.00 -28.43
CA GLN A 272 -26.25 2.40 -28.21
C GLN A 272 -24.91 2.48 -27.46
N LYS A 273 -23.86 2.87 -28.21
CA LYS A 273 -22.54 3.25 -27.67
C LYS A 273 -22.70 4.37 -26.63
N PRO A 274 -22.13 4.27 -25.42
CA PRO A 274 -22.34 5.25 -24.37
C PRO A 274 -21.81 6.64 -24.78
N SER A 275 -22.61 7.67 -24.49
CA SER A 275 -22.23 9.08 -24.70
C SER A 275 -21.03 9.46 -23.82
N PRO A 276 -20.04 10.22 -24.34
CA PRO A 276 -18.84 10.62 -23.60
C PRO A 276 -19.12 11.27 -22.23
N ALA A 277 -20.24 11.98 -22.10
CA ALA A 277 -20.60 12.69 -20.87
C ALA A 277 -20.97 11.75 -19.69
N ALA A 278 -21.42 10.52 -19.96
CA ALA A 278 -21.74 9.55 -18.91
C ALA A 278 -20.47 8.87 -18.34
N ILE A 279 -19.39 8.84 -19.12
CA ILE A 279 -18.07 8.33 -18.71
C ILE A 279 -17.42 9.31 -17.72
N GLU A 280 -17.58 10.63 -17.96
CA GLU A 280 -17.05 11.70 -17.08
C GLU A 280 -17.61 11.64 -15.65
N SER A 281 -18.91 11.35 -15.48
CA SER A 281 -19.54 11.31 -14.16
C SER A 281 -19.09 10.12 -13.29
N CYS A 282 -18.47 9.10 -13.88
CA CYS A 282 -17.86 7.97 -13.16
C CYS A 282 -16.33 8.11 -13.02
N ARG A 283 -15.69 9.05 -13.73
CA ARG A 283 -14.25 9.36 -13.61
C ARG A 283 -13.87 10.09 -12.33
N HIS A 284 -14.85 10.64 -11.60
CA HIS A 284 -14.58 11.30 -10.34
C HIS A 284 -14.37 10.28 -9.23
N LEU A 285 -13.14 9.78 -9.14
CA LEU A 285 -12.55 9.37 -7.88
C LEU A 285 -12.73 10.53 -6.88
N PRO A 286 -13.41 10.33 -5.73
CA PRO A 286 -13.33 11.28 -4.65
C PRO A 286 -11.90 11.20 -4.09
N HIS A 287 -11.01 12.07 -4.60
CA HIS A 287 -9.80 12.47 -3.86
C HIS A 287 -10.24 13.31 -2.66
N LEU A 288 -10.93 12.70 -1.69
CA LEU A 288 -11.40 13.41 -0.50
C LEU A 288 -10.37 13.39 0.63
N LYS A 289 -9.07 13.30 0.31
CA LYS A 289 -7.98 13.46 1.28
C LYS A 289 -6.81 14.35 0.81
N ASP A 290 -6.80 14.83 -0.43
CA ASP A 290 -5.60 15.43 -1.02
C ASP A 290 -5.61 16.98 -1.03
N ASP A 291 -6.75 17.60 -0.79
CA ASP A 291 -6.87 19.07 -0.85
C ASP A 291 -6.20 19.81 0.32
N ILE A 292 -5.76 19.13 1.38
CA ILE A 292 -5.08 19.77 2.51
C ILE A 292 -3.56 19.82 2.35
N TRP A 293 -2.97 18.99 1.46
CA TRP A 293 -1.51 18.86 1.39
C TRP A 293 -0.85 19.51 0.17
N ILE A 294 -1.60 19.65 -0.93
CA ILE A 294 -1.07 20.10 -2.23
C ILE A 294 -0.51 21.53 -2.21
N GLN A 295 -0.88 22.38 -1.25
CA GLN A 295 -0.36 23.76 -1.19
C GLN A 295 1.04 23.91 -0.57
N THR A 296 1.61 22.87 0.06
CA THR A 296 2.87 23.05 0.83
C THR A 296 4.13 22.73 0.02
N ALA A 297 4.02 22.16 -1.18
CA ALA A 297 5.16 21.61 -1.92
C ALA A 297 5.73 22.49 -3.04
N SER A 298 5.32 23.77 -3.15
CA SER A 298 5.71 24.63 -4.29
C SER A 298 6.63 25.83 -3.95
N SER A 299 7.38 25.80 -2.85
CA SER A 299 8.31 26.90 -2.54
C SER A 299 9.65 26.35 -2.09
N GLY A 300 10.64 26.44 -2.99
CA GLY A 300 12.02 26.07 -2.70
C GLY A 300 12.64 27.04 -1.70
N ASP A 301 12.97 26.52 -0.52
CA ASP A 301 13.98 27.11 0.36
C ASP A 301 14.54 26.02 1.30
N SER A 302 15.73 25.49 0.96
CA SER A 302 16.25 24.19 1.41
C SER A 302 16.68 24.08 2.87
N GLU A 303 16.50 25.12 3.69
CA GLU A 303 16.80 25.05 5.14
C GLU A 303 15.53 25.11 6.01
N THR A 304 14.43 25.64 5.47
CA THR A 304 13.14 25.69 6.19
C THR A 304 12.39 24.37 6.09
N ASP A 305 12.61 23.60 5.02
CA ASP A 305 11.95 22.32 4.78
C ASP A 305 12.45 21.20 5.70
N VAL A 306 13.74 21.17 6.02
CA VAL A 306 14.28 20.20 6.99
C VAL A 306 13.73 20.48 8.39
N ARG A 307 13.67 21.75 8.81
CA ARG A 307 13.08 22.14 10.10
C ARG A 307 11.57 21.85 10.16
N LYS A 308 10.84 22.00 9.05
CA LYS A 308 9.43 21.63 8.94
C LYS A 308 9.22 20.11 8.94
N LEU A 309 10.08 19.34 8.28
CA LEU A 309 10.02 17.87 8.31
C LEU A 309 10.31 17.35 9.71
N LEU A 310 11.30 17.90 10.41
CA LEU A 310 11.60 17.55 11.80
C LEU A 310 10.48 17.94 12.77
N SER A 311 9.83 19.09 12.56
CA SER A 311 8.69 19.50 13.39
C SER A 311 7.45 18.64 13.13
N ARG A 312 7.24 18.19 11.89
CA ARG A 312 6.14 17.28 11.52
C ARG A 312 6.39 15.85 11.99
N LEU A 313 7.63 15.38 11.92
CA LEU A 313 8.04 14.11 12.52
C LEU A 313 7.87 14.15 14.04
N ALA A 314 8.19 15.29 14.69
CA ALA A 314 7.92 15.49 16.11
C ALA A 314 6.41 15.54 16.43
N ALA A 315 5.59 16.15 15.58
CA ALA A 315 4.13 16.17 15.72
C ALA A 315 3.51 14.79 15.50
N TRP A 316 3.98 14.03 14.51
CA TRP A 316 3.57 12.64 14.28
C TRP A 316 4.01 11.73 15.42
N LYS A 317 5.26 11.86 15.89
CA LYS A 317 5.77 11.15 17.07
C LYS A 317 4.98 11.48 18.34
N SER A 318 4.51 12.72 18.48
CA SER A 318 3.64 13.15 19.59
C SER A 318 2.21 12.61 19.44
N SER A 319 1.70 12.53 18.20
CA SER A 319 0.39 11.94 17.87
C SER A 319 0.37 10.42 18.06
N ALA A 320 1.43 9.71 17.64
CA ALA A 320 1.64 8.29 17.88
C ALA A 320 1.82 7.98 19.38
N ARG A 321 2.48 8.87 20.13
CA ARG A 321 2.61 8.77 21.60
C ARG A 321 1.27 9.03 22.30
N ALA A 322 0.42 9.93 21.77
CA ALA A 322 -0.94 10.14 22.25
C ALA A 322 -1.88 8.95 21.95
N ALA A 323 -1.69 8.25 20.82
CA ALA A 323 -2.39 7.01 20.51
C ALA A 323 -1.94 5.83 21.40
N GLY A 324 -0.67 5.83 21.83
CA GLY A 324 -0.09 4.88 22.79
C GLY A 324 -0.50 5.09 24.25
N ASP A 325 -1.23 6.16 24.58
CA ASP A 325 -1.74 6.46 25.93
C ASP A 325 -3.21 6.05 26.12
N THR A 326 -3.71 5.09 25.34
CA THR A 326 -4.98 4.44 25.67
C THR A 326 -4.77 3.48 26.85
N PRO A 327 -5.53 3.62 27.96
CA PRO A 327 -5.31 2.86 29.19
C PRO A 327 -5.37 1.34 28.97
N ALA A 328 -6.13 0.89 27.98
CA ALA A 328 -6.26 -0.52 27.59
C ALA A 328 -4.96 -1.14 27.02
N LEU A 329 -4.10 -0.37 26.34
CA LEU A 329 -2.80 -0.85 25.84
C LEU A 329 -1.72 -0.80 26.93
N LYS A 330 -1.82 0.15 27.85
CA LYS A 330 -0.93 0.25 29.02
C LYS A 330 -1.14 -0.92 29.98
N GLU A 331 -2.39 -1.32 30.19
CA GLU A 331 -2.77 -2.48 30.99
C GLU A 331 -2.30 -3.79 30.33
N LYS A 332 -2.43 -3.91 29.00
CA LYS A 332 -1.90 -5.05 28.22
C LYS A 332 -0.38 -5.14 28.22
N LEU A 333 0.34 -4.01 28.17
CA LEU A 333 1.80 -3.98 28.27
C LEU A 333 2.30 -4.25 29.69
N GLN A 334 1.53 -3.86 30.72
CA GLN A 334 1.85 -4.21 32.11
C GLN A 334 1.64 -5.70 32.37
N THR A 335 0.55 -6.29 31.87
CA THR A 335 0.33 -7.74 31.97
C THR A 335 1.42 -8.53 31.27
N LEU A 336 1.78 -8.14 30.04
CA LEU A 336 2.88 -8.81 29.31
C LEU A 336 4.26 -8.64 29.98
N ARG A 337 4.51 -7.53 30.69
CA ARG A 337 5.75 -7.35 31.46
C ARG A 337 5.79 -8.20 32.73
N VAL A 338 4.66 -8.38 33.40
CA VAL A 338 4.57 -9.27 34.57
C VAL A 338 4.72 -10.72 34.14
N GLU A 339 4.06 -11.13 33.06
CA GLU A 339 4.21 -12.48 32.49
C GLU A 339 5.65 -12.78 32.05
N LEU A 340 6.36 -11.81 31.48
CA LEU A 340 7.76 -12.01 31.09
C LEU A 340 8.69 -12.18 32.31
N ALA A 341 8.46 -11.40 33.38
CA ALA A 341 9.25 -11.48 34.61
C ALA A 341 9.00 -12.78 35.40
N GLU A 342 7.76 -13.28 35.40
CA GLU A 342 7.44 -14.58 36.00
C GLU A 342 8.09 -15.74 35.22
N ASN A 343 8.11 -15.64 33.89
CA ASN A 343 8.69 -16.67 33.03
C ASN A 343 10.24 -16.70 33.09
N GLU A 344 10.88 -15.54 33.27
CA GLU A 344 12.32 -15.45 33.55
C GLU A 344 12.66 -16.06 34.92
N GLY A 345 11.90 -15.74 35.97
CA GLY A 345 12.10 -16.32 37.31
C GLY A 345 11.93 -17.85 37.36
N ASP A 346 10.98 -18.39 36.60
CA ASP A 346 10.78 -19.85 36.48
C ASP A 346 11.88 -20.52 35.64
N SER A 347 12.51 -19.80 34.72
CA SER A 347 13.67 -20.30 33.97
C SER A 347 14.92 -20.39 34.85
N GLU A 348 15.14 -19.40 35.74
CA GLU A 348 16.26 -19.39 36.69
C GLU A 348 16.10 -20.44 37.78
N ARG A 349 14.88 -20.66 38.30
CA ARG A 349 14.61 -21.75 39.27
C ARG A 349 14.81 -23.13 38.66
N ARG A 350 14.40 -23.35 37.40
CA ARG A 350 14.66 -24.61 36.67
C ARG A 350 16.14 -24.81 36.34
N GLY A 351 16.91 -23.73 36.19
CA GLY A 351 18.36 -23.77 36.01
C GLY A 351 19.12 -24.06 37.31
N ALA A 352 18.64 -23.57 38.45
CA ALA A 352 19.25 -23.81 39.76
C ALA A 352 19.10 -25.26 40.23
N VAL A 353 17.92 -25.87 40.05
CA VAL A 353 17.66 -27.27 40.44
C VAL A 353 18.52 -28.26 39.64
N ARG A 354 18.94 -27.93 38.40
CA ARG A 354 19.84 -28.79 37.61
C ARG A 354 21.32 -28.70 37.99
N ARG A 355 21.73 -27.73 38.82
CA ARG A 355 23.14 -27.59 39.26
C ARG A 355 23.41 -28.19 40.63
N GLU A 356 22.40 -28.67 41.34
CA GLU A 356 22.55 -29.34 42.65
C GLU A 356 22.57 -30.88 42.53
N ASP A 357 22.28 -31.44 41.35
CA ASP A 357 22.25 -32.90 41.10
C ASP A 357 23.45 -33.43 40.27
N ASP A 358 24.43 -32.57 39.94
CA ASP A 358 25.76 -32.92 39.37
C ASP A 358 26.86 -32.48 40.36
#